data_AF-A0A369AKY7-F1
#
_entry.id   AF-A0A369AKY7-F1
#
_cell.length_a   1.000
_cell.length_b   1.000
_cell.length_c   1.000
_cell.angle_alpha   90.00
_cell.angle_beta   90.00
_cell.angle_gamma   90.00
#
_symmetry.space_group_name_H-M   'P 1'
#
loop_
_entity.id
_entity.type
_entity.pdbx_description
1 polymer ?
#
loop_
_entity_poly.entity_id
_entity_poly.type
_entity_poly.pdbx_seq_one_letter_code
_entity_poly.pdbx_strand_id
1 'polypeptide(L)' 'MLRYKGVLHMVGTERKVIFQGVHQLMGTDLGPEWSPQERRNSKMVFIGIDLPQDILRQGLEQSLA' A
#
# COMPACT_ATOMS: atom_id res chain seq x y z
N MET A 1 -2.85 7.80 -13.27
CA MET A 1 -2.08 7.61 -12.02
C MET A 1 -0.62 7.99 -12.27
N LEU A 2 -0.07 8.92 -11.48
CA LEU A 2 1.27 9.50 -11.67
C LEU A 2 2.28 8.90 -10.68
N ARG A 3 1.93 8.85 -9.40
CA ARG A 3 2.75 8.26 -8.34
C ARG A 3 1.88 7.58 -7.32
N TYR A 4 2.35 6.49 -6.77
CA TYR A 4 1.69 5.82 -5.66
C TYR A 4 2.71 5.18 -4.75
N LYS A 5 2.40 5.13 -3.47
CA LYS A 5 3.24 4.50 -2.46
C LYS A 5 2.36 3.96 -1.35
N GLY A 6 2.76 2.86 -0.73
CA GLY A 6 2.13 2.43 0.48
C GLY A 6 3.01 1.56 1.35
N VAL A 7 2.61 1.46 2.60
CA VAL A 7 3.08 0.47 3.56
C VAL A 7 1.90 -0.46 3.82
N LEU A 8 2.13 -1.76 3.68
CA LEU A 8 1.12 -2.79 3.88
C LEU A 8 1.47 -3.62 5.12
N HIS A 9 0.44 -3.88 5.92
CA HIS A 9 0.44 -4.95 6.90
C HIS A 9 -0.08 -6.22 6.22
N MET A 10 0.83 -7.14 5.90
CA MET A 10 0.49 -8.40 5.24
C MET A 10 0.48 -9.55 6.26
N VAL A 11 -0.49 -10.45 6.13
CA VAL A 11 -0.56 -11.67 6.94
C VAL A 11 0.66 -12.55 6.61
N GLY A 12 1.32 -13.07 7.64
CA GLY A 12 2.49 -13.94 7.48
C GLY A 12 3.84 -13.21 7.42
N THR A 13 3.88 -11.89 7.61
CA THR A 13 5.14 -11.14 7.74
C THR A 13 5.10 -10.16 8.91
N GLU A 14 6.21 -10.15 9.65
CA GLU A 14 6.47 -9.21 10.75
C GLU A 14 7.12 -7.91 10.24
N ARG A 15 7.35 -7.81 8.93
CA ARG A 15 7.96 -6.65 8.26
C ARG A 15 6.94 -5.81 7.52
N LYS A 16 7.20 -4.51 7.48
CA LYS A 16 6.46 -3.56 6.65
C LYS A 16 6.70 -3.89 5.19
N VAL A 17 5.66 -4.20 4.43
CA VAL A 17 5.80 -4.37 2.98
C VAL A 17 5.62 -3.00 2.34
N ILE A 18 6.64 -2.50 1.65
CA ILE A 18 6.61 -1.19 1.03
C ILE A 18 6.43 -1.39 -0.46
N PHE A 19 5.40 -0.79 -1.05
CA PHE A 19 5.26 -0.74 -2.50
C PHE A 19 5.33 0.71 -2.96
N GLN A 20 5.89 0.92 -4.14
CA GLN A 20 6.02 2.23 -4.74
C GLN A 20 6.00 2.13 -6.25
N GLY A 21 5.38 3.09 -6.89
CA GLY A 21 5.34 3.17 -8.34
C GLY A 21 5.25 4.60 -8.87
N VAL A 22 5.78 4.76 -10.07
CA VAL A 22 5.82 6.01 -10.83
C VAL A 22 5.38 5.68 -12.25
N HIS A 23 4.25 6.24 -12.66
CA HIS A 23 3.56 5.88 -13.89
C HIS A 23 3.34 4.36 -14.03
N GLN A 24 4.01 3.72 -14.99
CA GLN A 24 3.89 2.29 -15.29
C GLN A 24 4.90 1.43 -14.55
N LEU A 25 5.91 2.04 -13.91
CA LEU A 25 6.92 1.32 -13.15
C LEU A 25 6.43 1.09 -11.72
N MET A 26 6.56 -0.15 -11.25
CA MET A 26 6.23 -0.54 -9.89
C MET A 26 7.35 -1.37 -9.27
N GLY A 27 7.52 -1.25 -7.96
CA GLY A 27 8.46 -2.04 -7.17
C GLY A 27 7.89 -2.32 -5.78
N THR A 28 8.31 -3.44 -5.20
CA THR A 28 7.95 -3.86 -3.84
C THR A 28 9.20 -4.26 -3.09
N ASP A 29 9.33 -3.77 -1.87
CA ASP A 29 10.47 -4.01 -0.98
C ASP A 29 9.98 -4.47 0.40
N LEU A 30 10.78 -5.29 1.06
CA LEU A 30 10.61 -5.56 2.50
C LEU A 30 11.29 -4.45 3.29
N GLY A 31 10.46 -3.67 3.99
CA GLY A 31 10.89 -2.64 4.91
C GLY A 31 11.31 -3.18 6.28
N PRO A 32 11.46 -2.29 7.27
CA PRO A 32 11.81 -2.67 8.63
C PRO A 32 10.68 -3.47 9.30
N GLU A 33 11.04 -4.17 10.37
CA GLU A 33 10.08 -4.86 11.24
C GLU A 33 9.12 -3.84 11.89
N TRP A 34 7.89 -4.30 12.14
CA TRP A 34 6.94 -3.54 12.93
C TRP A 34 7.46 -3.40 14.36
N SER A 35 7.43 -2.19 14.92
CA SER A 35 7.78 -2.00 16.33
C SER A 35 6.72 -2.67 17.23
N PRO A 36 7.10 -3.25 18.39
CA PRO A 36 6.15 -3.93 19.27
C PRO A 36 5.01 -3.02 19.78
N GLN A 37 5.25 -1.72 19.88
CA GLN A 37 4.27 -0.72 20.32
C GLN A 37 3.52 -0.04 19.15
N GLU A 38 3.90 -0.33 17.91
CA GLU A 38 3.28 0.28 16.73
C GLU A 38 2.03 -0.49 16.32
N ARG A 39 0.92 0.24 16.13
CA ARG A 39 -0.28 -0.34 15.54
C ARG A 39 -0.02 -0.64 14.07
N ARG A 40 0.07 -1.93 13.73
CA ARG A 40 0.19 -2.39 12.34
C ARG A 40 -1.02 -1.92 11.54
N ASN A 41 -0.79 -1.08 10.54
CA ASN A 41 -1.82 -0.60 9.64
C ASN A 41 -1.31 -0.51 8.21
N SER A 42 -2.20 -0.74 7.25
CA SER A 42 -1.92 -0.47 5.85
C SER A 42 -2.23 0.99 5.55
N LYS A 43 -1.29 1.71 4.95
CA LYS A 43 -1.46 3.11 4.54
C LYS A 43 -0.93 3.30 3.13
N MET A 44 -1.78 3.83 2.26
CA MET A 44 -1.50 4.00 0.84
C MET A 44 -1.84 5.42 0.40
N VAL A 45 -1.06 5.94 -0.55
CA VAL A 45 -1.31 7.22 -1.21
C VAL A 45 -1.24 7.02 -2.71
N PHE A 46 -2.24 7.54 -3.42
CA PHE A 46 -2.32 7.55 -4.87
C PHE A 46 -2.38 9.01 -5.33
N ILE A 47 -1.55 9.37 -6.30
CA ILE A 47 -1.44 10.72 -6.85
C ILE A 47 -1.69 10.62 -8.35
N GLY A 48 -2.66 11.37 -8.85
CA GLY A 48 -3.04 11.37 -10.26
C GLY A 48 -4.14 12.37 -10.55
N ILE A 49 -4.46 12.50 -11.83
CA ILE A 49 -5.54 13.34 -12.35
C ILE A 49 -6.78 12.45 -12.50
N ASP A 50 -7.95 12.95 -12.08
CA ASP A 50 -9.25 12.27 -12.16
C ASP A 50 -9.22 10.80 -11.71
N LEU A 51 -8.64 10.58 -10.53
CA LEU A 51 -8.55 9.22 -9.98
C LEU A 51 -9.94 8.67 -9.64
N PRO A 52 -10.30 7.47 -10.12
CA PRO A 52 -11.58 6.84 -9.79
C PRO A 52 -11.54 6.27 -8.36
N GLN A 53 -11.77 7.13 -7.37
CA GLN A 53 -11.61 6.83 -5.95
C GLN A 53 -12.45 5.63 -5.49
N ASP A 54 -13.70 5.52 -5.95
CA ASP A 54 -14.60 4.44 -5.54
C ASP A 54 -14.11 3.07 -6.02
N ILE A 55 -13.62 2.99 -7.26
CA ILE A 55 -13.04 1.76 -7.81
C ILE A 55 -11.80 1.35 -7.01
N LEU A 56 -10.93 2.31 -6.70
CA LEU A 56 -9.74 2.05 -5.89
C LEU A 56 -10.13 1.55 -4.49
N ARG A 57 -11.08 2.21 -3.83
CA ARG A 57 -11.52 1.81 -2.49
C ARG A 57 -12.15 0.43 -2.50
N GLN A 58 -13.05 0.15 -3.45
CA GLN A 58 -13.69 -1.16 -3.58
C GLN A 58 -12.67 -2.28 -3.84
N GLY A 59 -11.69 -2.06 -4.72
CA GLY A 59 -10.64 -3.05 -4.96
C GLY A 59 -9.77 -3.32 -3.73
N LEU A 60 -9.48 -2.29 -2.93
CA LEU A 60 -8.75 -2.45 -1.67
C LEU A 60 -9.58 -3.18 -0.60
N GLU A 61 -10.88 -2.90 -0.51
CA GLU A 61 -11.79 -3.62 0.39
C GLU A 61 -11.90 -5.10 0.03
N GLN A 62 -11.92 -5.44 -1.26
CA GLN A 62 -11.92 -6.83 -1.73
C GLN A 62 -10.64 -7.59 -1.38
N SER A 63 -9.51 -6.89 -1.24
CA SER A 63 -8.24 -7.50 -0.85
C SER A 63 -8.18 -7.90 0.63
N LEU A 64 -9.21 -7.57 1.42
CA LEU A 64 -9.34 -7.95 2.83
C LEU A 64 -10.16 -9.23 3.03
N ALA A 65 -10.82 -9.74 1.98
CA ALA A 65 -11.56 -11.01 2.01
C ALA A 65 -10.61 -12.21 1.96
#